data_AF-Q1A2Z9-F1
#
_entry.id   AF-Q1A2Z9-F1
#
_cell.length_a   1.000
_cell.length_b   1.000
_cell.length_c   1.000
_cell.angle_alpha   90.00
_cell.angle_beta   90.00
_cell.angle_gamma   90.00
#
_symmetry.space_group_name_H-M   'P 1'
#
loop_
_entity.id
_entity.type
_entity.pdbx_description
1 polymer ?
#
loop_
_entity_poly.entity_id
_entity_poly.type
_entity_poly.pdbx_seq_one_letter_code
_entity_poly.pdbx_strand_id
1 'polypeptide(L)'
;AALACQSLRAGECEVALAGGVQLMLSPEPFVYASRLRALSADGRCKTFSAGADGYGRGEGCAVVVLKRLRDAERDGDRILAVIRGSAVNHDGRSSGLTAPNGAAQEAVIQEALRSGGIGPGDVDYVEAHGTGTPL
;
A
#
# COMPACT_ATOMS: atom_id res chain seq x y z
N ALA A 1 -1.72 5.92 -5.48
CA ALA A 1 -3.12 6.42 -5.45
C ALA A 1 -3.25 7.76 -4.70
N ALA A 2 -2.68 7.93 -3.49
CA ALA A 2 -2.85 9.12 -2.67
C ALA A 2 -2.65 10.46 -3.41
N LEU A 3 -1.54 10.61 -4.15
CA LEU A 3 -1.25 11.81 -4.95
C LEU A 3 -2.31 12.04 -6.04
N ALA A 4 -2.67 11.00 -6.80
CA ALA A 4 -3.70 11.10 -7.83
C ALA A 4 -5.06 11.53 -7.25
N CYS A 5 -5.43 11.00 -6.08
CA CYS A 5 -6.64 11.43 -5.37
C CYS A 5 -6.54 12.90 -4.91
N GLN A 6 -5.36 13.36 -4.48
CA GLN A 6 -5.14 14.77 -4.12
C GLN A 6 -5.26 15.68 -5.34
N SER A 7 -4.63 15.35 -6.48
CA SER A 7 -4.75 16.14 -7.72
C SER A 7 -6.20 16.23 -8.21
N LEU A 8 -6.95 15.14 -8.14
CA LEU A 8 -8.39 15.14 -8.46
C LEU A 8 -9.20 16.04 -7.51
N ARG A 9 -8.91 16.02 -6.20
CA ARG A 9 -9.60 16.86 -5.22
C ARG A 9 -9.23 18.34 -5.36
N ALA A 10 -7.97 18.63 -5.67
CA ALA A 10 -7.47 19.99 -5.90
C ALA A 10 -7.90 20.57 -7.25
N GLY A 11 -8.45 19.75 -8.15
CA GLY A 11 -8.84 20.19 -9.49
C GLY A 11 -7.67 20.34 -10.45
N GLU A 12 -6.50 19.80 -10.12
CA GLU A 12 -5.33 19.77 -11.01
C GLU A 12 -5.56 18.85 -12.22
N CYS A 13 -6.44 17.86 -12.07
CA CYS A 13 -6.92 17.01 -13.15
C CYS A 13 -8.39 16.58 -12.93
N GLU A 14 -9.01 16.07 -14.00
CA GLU A 14 -10.37 15.53 -13.98
C GLU A 14 -10.40 14.00 -13.97
N VAL A 15 -9.37 13.40 -14.55
CA VAL A 15 -9.12 11.95 -14.59
C VAL A 15 -7.65 11.73 -14.25
N ALA A 16 -7.35 10.68 -13.48
CA ALA A 16 -5.98 10.29 -13.17
C ALA A 16 -5.77 8.79 -13.37
N LEU A 17 -4.64 8.41 -13.97
CA LEU A 17 -4.16 7.03 -13.96
C LEU A 17 -3.22 6.86 -12.77
N ALA A 18 -3.50 5.88 -11.92
CA ALA A 18 -2.62 5.52 -10.81
C ALA A 18 -2.28 4.04 -10.91
N GLY A 19 -1.01 3.69 -10.77
CA GLY A 19 -0.57 2.31 -10.91
C GLY A 19 0.82 2.08 -10.37
N GLY A 20 1.30 0.85 -10.58
CA GLY A 20 2.63 0.41 -10.20
C GLY A 20 3.06 -0.79 -11.01
N VAL A 21 4.37 -0.96 -11.16
CA VAL A 21 4.98 -2.09 -11.85
C VAL A 21 6.19 -2.57 -11.07
N GLN A 22 6.34 -3.88 -10.94
CA GLN A 22 7.49 -4.56 -10.37
C GLN A 22 7.89 -5.71 -11.28
N LEU A 23 9.15 -5.70 -11.72
CA LEU A 23 9.76 -6.78 -12.50
C LEU A 23 11.09 -7.20 -11.85
N MET A 24 11.49 -8.44 -12.09
CA MET A 24 12.69 -9.08 -11.59
C MET A 24 13.63 -9.36 -12.77
N LEU A 25 14.11 -8.28 -13.38
CA LEU A 25 14.89 -8.32 -14.62
C LEU A 25 16.36 -8.71 -14.42
N SER A 26 16.81 -8.77 -13.16
CA SER A 26 18.20 -9.06 -12.83
C SER A 26 18.32 -9.69 -11.43
N PRO A 27 19.39 -10.44 -11.15
CA PRO A 27 19.58 -11.13 -9.88
C PRO A 27 20.02 -10.21 -8.72
N GLU A 28 20.57 -9.02 -9.01
CA GLU A 28 21.17 -8.14 -7.99
C GLU A 28 20.21 -7.77 -6.85
N PRO A 29 18.92 -7.45 -7.09
CA PRO A 29 18.02 -7.15 -5.99
C PRO A 29 17.72 -8.38 -5.10
N PHE A 30 17.80 -9.60 -5.65
CA PHE A 30 17.75 -10.81 -4.81
C PHE A 30 19.02 -10.94 -3.95
N VAL A 31 20.20 -10.74 -4.54
CA VAL A 31 21.47 -10.79 -3.79
C VAL A 31 21.46 -9.78 -2.65
N TYR A 32 20.98 -8.56 -2.90
CA TYR A 32 20.85 -7.52 -1.89
C TYR A 32 19.88 -7.92 -0.76
N ALA A 33 18.67 -8.36 -1.11
CA ALA A 33 17.67 -8.77 -0.11
C ALA A 33 18.13 -9.99 0.71
N SER A 34 18.86 -10.94 0.10
CA SER A 34 19.50 -12.06 0.80
C SER A 34 20.56 -11.60 1.80
N ARG A 35 21.36 -10.58 1.46
CA ARG A 35 22.36 -10.00 2.39
C ARG A 35 21.70 -9.33 3.59
N LEU A 36 20.52 -8.75 3.39
CA LEU A 36 19.69 -8.20 4.48
C LEU A 36 18.96 -9.28 5.28
N ARG A 37 19.05 -10.56 4.87
CA ARG A 37 18.26 -11.69 5.43
C ARG A 37 16.75 -11.41 5.41
N ALA A 38 16.29 -10.70 4.39
CA ALA A 38 14.88 -10.31 4.27
C ALA A 38 14.04 -11.38 3.54
N LEU A 39 14.69 -12.25 2.75
CA LEU A 39 14.00 -13.29 1.97
C LEU A 39 13.76 -14.56 2.78
N SER A 40 12.58 -15.15 2.61
CA SER A 40 12.30 -16.51 3.09
C SER A 40 13.04 -17.56 2.25
N ALA A 41 13.47 -18.65 2.90
CA ALA A 41 14.21 -19.72 2.21
C ALA A 41 13.36 -20.48 1.19
N ASP A 42 12.05 -20.57 1.44
CA ASP A 42 11.07 -21.20 0.56
C ASP A 42 10.40 -20.22 -0.42
N GLY A 43 10.82 -18.95 -0.41
CA GLY A 43 10.33 -17.90 -1.30
C GLY A 43 8.85 -17.54 -1.10
N ARG A 44 8.26 -17.82 0.07
CA ARG A 44 6.87 -17.49 0.39
C ARG A 44 6.76 -16.38 1.44
N CYS A 45 5.75 -15.53 1.32
CA CYS A 45 5.31 -14.67 2.41
C CYS A 45 4.40 -15.49 3.33
N LYS A 46 4.90 -15.86 4.52
CA LYS A 46 4.15 -16.64 5.52
C LYS A 46 3.41 -15.70 6.49
N THR A 47 2.52 -14.89 5.94
CA THR A 47 1.82 -13.80 6.61
C THR A 47 1.12 -14.26 7.90
N PHE A 48 1.47 -13.62 9.03
CA PHE A 48 0.95 -13.93 10.38
C PHE A 48 1.18 -15.36 10.90
N SER A 49 2.02 -16.14 10.23
CA SER A 49 2.39 -17.49 10.69
C SER A 49 3.48 -17.43 11.75
N ALA A 50 3.43 -18.36 12.71
CA ALA A 50 4.55 -18.59 13.64
C ALA A 50 5.85 -19.04 12.93
N GLY A 51 5.74 -19.54 11.69
CA GLY A 51 6.88 -19.92 10.84
C GLY A 51 7.34 -18.82 9.87
N ALA A 52 6.96 -17.57 10.11
CA ALA A 52 7.41 -16.39 9.37
C ALA A 52 8.94 -16.20 9.48
N ASP A 53 9.64 -16.18 8.35
CA ASP A 53 11.10 -16.14 8.25
C ASP A 53 11.61 -15.19 7.16
N GLY A 54 10.74 -14.36 6.59
CA GLY A 54 11.05 -13.46 5.48
C GLY A 54 9.95 -13.46 4.42
N TYR A 55 10.19 -12.71 3.34
CA TYR A 55 9.22 -12.55 2.25
C TYR A 55 9.68 -13.22 0.95
N GLY A 56 8.69 -13.60 0.14
CA GLY A 56 8.87 -14.03 -1.24
C GLY A 56 8.75 -12.86 -2.22
N ARG A 57 9.55 -12.85 -3.29
CA ARG A 57 9.46 -11.80 -4.33
C ARG A 57 8.46 -12.20 -5.41
N GLY A 58 7.72 -11.21 -5.92
CA GLY A 58 6.78 -11.37 -7.02
C GLY A 58 6.94 -10.26 -8.07
N GLU A 59 6.39 -10.52 -9.26
CA GLU A 59 6.25 -9.54 -10.33
C GLU A 59 4.77 -9.17 -10.50
N GLY A 60 4.53 -7.98 -11.05
CA GLY A 60 3.17 -7.53 -11.33
C GLY A 60 3.14 -6.14 -11.93
N CYS A 61 2.05 -5.85 -12.64
CA CYS A 61 1.74 -4.52 -13.16
C CYS A 61 0.24 -4.29 -13.04
N ALA A 62 -0.16 -3.12 -12.56
CA ALA A 62 -1.56 -2.74 -12.47
C ALA A 62 -1.74 -1.24 -12.62
N VAL A 63 -2.85 -0.85 -13.21
CA VAL A 63 -3.30 0.55 -13.32
C VAL A 63 -4.78 0.61 -13.00
N VAL A 64 -5.18 1.65 -12.27
CA VAL A 64 -6.57 2.03 -12.05
C VAL A 64 -6.84 3.42 -12.62
N VAL A 65 -8.03 3.61 -13.15
CA VAL A 65 -8.54 4.91 -13.59
C VAL A 65 -9.32 5.53 -12.44
N LEU A 66 -8.98 6.76 -12.08
CA LEU A 66 -9.60 7.49 -10.97
C LEU A 66 -10.29 8.75 -11.48
N LYS A 67 -11.49 9.00 -10.94
CA LYS A 67 -12.29 10.21 -11.15
C LYS A 67 -12.89 10.63 -9.81
N ARG A 68 -13.32 11.89 -9.71
CA ARG A 68 -14.21 12.31 -8.60
C ARG A 68 -15.54 11.58 -8.76
N LEU A 69 -16.11 11.08 -7.67
CA LEU A 69 -17.35 10.29 -7.68
C LEU A 69 -18.47 10.98 -8.46
N ARG A 70 -18.71 12.27 -8.17
CA ARG A 70 -19.72 13.09 -8.85
C ARG A 70 -19.54 13.14 -10.37
N ASP A 71 -18.29 13.12 -10.85
CA ASP A 71 -17.99 13.22 -12.28
C ASP A 71 -18.18 11.85 -12.94
N ALA A 72 -17.83 10.77 -12.25
CA ALA A 72 -18.11 9.41 -12.69
C ALA A 72 -19.62 9.13 -12.79
N GLU A 73 -20.40 9.58 -11.80
CA GLU A 73 -21.87 9.49 -11.81
C GLU A 73 -22.49 10.30 -12.94
N ARG A 74 -22.06 11.56 -13.11
CA ARG A 74 -22.52 12.44 -14.21
C ARG A 74 -22.27 11.80 -15.57
N ASP A 75 -21.11 11.18 -15.74
CA ASP A 75 -20.68 10.61 -17.02
C ASP A 75 -21.22 9.18 -17.25
N GLY A 76 -21.91 8.60 -16.26
CA GLY A 76 -22.47 7.24 -16.35
C GLY A 76 -21.41 6.13 -16.32
N ASP A 77 -20.25 6.39 -15.70
CA ASP A 77 -19.15 5.44 -15.62
C ASP A 77 -19.50 4.24 -14.72
N ARG A 78 -18.96 3.07 -15.06
CA ARG A 78 -18.97 1.93 -14.15
C ARG A 78 -18.03 2.19 -12.96
N ILE A 79 -18.61 2.39 -11.78
CA ILE A 79 -17.86 2.59 -10.53
C ILE A 79 -17.54 1.22 -9.92
N LEU A 80 -16.25 0.88 -9.80
CA LEU A 80 -15.81 -0.39 -9.19
C LEU A 80 -15.70 -0.31 -7.66
N ALA A 81 -15.25 0.84 -7.14
CA ALA A 81 -15.11 1.13 -5.72
C ALA A 81 -14.97 2.64 -5.50
N VAL A 82 -15.15 3.08 -4.26
CA VAL A 82 -14.93 4.48 -3.84
C VAL A 82 -13.77 4.56 -2.87
N ILE A 83 -12.73 5.34 -3.20
CA ILE A 83 -11.64 5.64 -2.28
C ILE A 83 -12.12 6.73 -1.32
N ARG A 84 -12.48 6.34 -0.10
CA ARG A 84 -12.98 7.26 0.93
C ARG A 84 -11.88 8.17 1.47
N GLY A 85 -10.75 7.58 1.85
CA GLY A 85 -9.61 8.29 2.44
C GLY A 85 -8.28 7.67 2.01
N SER A 86 -7.19 8.42 2.18
CA SER A 86 -5.83 7.96 1.89
C SER A 86 -4.83 8.80 2.67
N ALA A 87 -3.79 8.18 3.22
CA ALA A 87 -2.71 8.88 3.91
C ALA A 87 -1.35 8.29 3.56
N VAL A 88 -0.31 9.09 3.72
CA VAL A 88 1.11 8.70 3.59
C VAL A 88 1.88 9.42 4.69
N ASN A 89 2.78 8.72 5.36
CA ASN A 89 3.73 9.30 6.30
C ASN A 89 5.09 8.56 6.20
N HIS A 90 5.94 8.72 7.22
CA HIS A 90 7.25 8.09 7.29
C HIS A 90 7.54 7.60 8.71
N ASP A 91 8.28 6.50 8.84
CA ASP A 91 8.64 5.89 10.14
C ASP A 91 9.49 6.80 11.04
N GLY A 92 10.14 7.79 10.44
CA GLY A 92 11.00 8.74 11.14
C GLY A 92 12.20 8.04 11.78
N ARG A 93 12.50 8.38 13.04
CA ARG A 93 13.56 7.71 13.82
C ARG A 93 13.02 6.42 14.42
N SER A 94 13.52 5.27 13.97
CA SER A 94 13.21 3.94 14.51
C SER A 94 14.47 3.24 15.02
N SER A 95 14.34 1.96 15.43
CA SER A 95 15.44 1.14 15.95
C SER A 95 16.49 0.76 14.91
N GLY A 96 16.26 1.03 13.63
CA GLY A 96 17.20 0.83 12.53
C GLY A 96 16.62 1.35 11.22
N LEU A 97 17.47 1.61 10.23
CA LEU A 97 17.05 2.24 8.97
C LEU A 97 15.88 1.51 8.27
N THR A 98 15.82 0.18 8.40
CA THR A 98 14.78 -0.68 7.79
C THR A 98 13.79 -1.23 8.83
N ALA A 99 13.87 -0.80 10.08
CA ALA A 99 13.01 -1.31 11.15
C ALA A 99 11.67 -0.57 11.12
N PRO A 100 10.54 -1.29 11.10
CA PRO A 100 9.21 -0.69 11.07
C PRO A 100 8.92 0.08 12.37
N ASN A 101 8.09 1.12 12.27
CA ASN A 101 7.62 1.88 13.43
C ASN A 101 6.12 1.73 13.65
N GLY A 102 5.72 0.98 14.68
CA GLY A 102 4.31 0.73 14.99
C GLY A 102 3.48 1.99 15.24
N ALA A 103 4.04 2.99 15.93
CA ALA A 103 3.32 4.25 16.20
C ALA A 103 3.12 5.07 14.91
N ALA A 104 4.09 5.04 13.99
CA ALA A 104 3.94 5.68 12.67
C ALA A 104 2.88 4.97 11.82
N GLN A 105 2.83 3.64 11.87
CA GLN A 105 1.80 2.86 11.18
C GLN A 105 0.39 3.12 11.76
N GLU A 106 0.25 3.17 13.08
CA GLU A 106 -1.01 3.55 13.71
C GLU A 106 -1.45 4.95 13.27
N ALA A 107 -0.53 5.93 13.31
CA ALA A 107 -0.82 7.30 12.90
C ALA A 107 -1.28 7.40 11.44
N VAL A 108 -0.66 6.67 10.51
CA VAL A 108 -1.07 6.73 9.08
C VAL A 108 -2.43 6.07 8.86
N ILE A 109 -2.75 5.00 9.60
CA ILE A 109 -4.05 4.34 9.53
C ILE A 109 -5.13 5.28 10.07
N GLN A 110 -4.92 5.88 11.24
CA GLN A 110 -5.86 6.84 11.83
C GLN A 110 -6.09 8.04 10.90
N GLU A 111 -5.02 8.54 10.26
CA GLU A 111 -5.15 9.64 9.30
C GLU A 111 -5.94 9.24 8.05
N ALA A 112 -5.72 8.03 7.53
CA ALA A 112 -6.48 7.54 6.39
C ALA A 112 -7.99 7.42 6.72
N LEU A 113 -8.33 6.86 7.88
CA LEU A 113 -9.72 6.77 8.36
C LEU A 113 -10.35 8.16 8.54
N ARG A 114 -9.64 9.07 9.21
CA ARG A 114 -10.07 10.46 9.44
C ARG A 114 -10.30 11.19 8.12
N SER A 115 -9.39 11.06 7.16
CA SER A 115 -9.53 11.67 5.83
C SER A 115 -10.73 11.12 5.04
N GLY A 116 -11.16 9.90 5.33
CA GLY A 116 -12.33 9.26 4.73
C GLY A 116 -13.64 9.48 5.47
N GLY A 117 -13.59 10.12 6.64
CA GLY A 117 -14.75 10.32 7.52
C GLY A 117 -15.39 9.00 7.95
N ILE A 118 -14.57 7.96 8.19
CA ILE A 118 -15.02 6.65 8.66
C ILE A 118 -14.34 6.31 9.98
N GLY A 119 -15.03 5.56 10.85
CA GLY A 119 -14.47 5.03 12.09
C GLY A 119 -13.83 3.66 11.91
N PRO A 120 -12.99 3.22 12.86
CA PRO A 120 -12.40 1.87 12.82
C PRO A 120 -13.46 0.74 12.80
N GLY A 121 -14.61 0.96 13.44
CA GLY A 121 -15.71 0.00 13.48
C GLY A 121 -16.46 -0.16 12.16
N ASP A 122 -16.23 0.72 11.17
CA ASP A 122 -16.82 0.63 9.84
C ASP A 122 -15.97 -0.25 8.88
N VAL A 123 -14.86 -0.82 9.36
CA VAL A 123 -13.91 -1.59 8.55
C VAL A 123 -14.17 -3.08 8.69
N ASP A 124 -14.70 -3.70 7.63
CA ASP A 124 -15.00 -5.14 7.60
C ASP A 124 -13.76 -6.00 7.26
N TYR A 125 -12.81 -5.45 6.51
CA TYR A 125 -11.68 -6.19 5.97
C TYR A 125 -10.42 -5.31 5.89
N VAL A 126 -9.26 -5.91 6.18
CA VAL A 126 -7.95 -5.27 6.10
C VAL A 126 -7.04 -6.09 5.21
N GLU A 127 -6.67 -5.53 4.05
CA GLU A 127 -5.57 -6.03 3.24
C GLU A 127 -4.25 -5.56 3.85
N ALA A 128 -3.58 -6.44 4.59
CA ALA A 128 -2.35 -6.09 5.31
C ALA A 128 -1.11 -6.12 4.40
N HIS A 129 -0.05 -5.41 4.80
CA HIS A 129 1.25 -5.48 4.11
C HIS A 129 1.84 -6.90 4.14
N GLY A 130 1.72 -7.57 5.30
CA GLY A 130 1.77 -9.03 5.40
C GLY A 130 3.03 -9.72 4.88
N THR A 131 4.21 -9.12 5.03
CA THR A 131 5.47 -9.63 4.47
C THR A 131 5.90 -11.01 4.99
N GLY A 132 5.40 -11.44 6.15
CA GLY A 132 5.80 -12.73 6.75
C GLY A 132 7.19 -12.68 7.38
N THR A 133 7.58 -11.52 7.91
CA THR A 133 8.79 -11.34 8.72
C THR A 133 8.53 -11.69 10.19
N PRO A 134 9.55 -12.10 10.96
CA PRO A 134 9.42 -12.37 12.39
C PRO A 134 9.35 -11.10 13.26
N LEU A 135 9.59 -9.93 12.66
CA LEU A 135 9.53 -8.60 13.26
C LEU A 135 8.26 -7.86 12.80
#